data_AF-S0F747-F1
#
_entry.id   AF-S0F747-F1
#
_cell.length_a   1.000
_cell.length_b   1.000
_cell.length_c   1.000
_cell.angle_alpha   90.00
_cell.angle_beta   90.00
_cell.angle_gamma   90.00
#
_symmetry.space_group_name_H-M   'P 1'
#
loop_
_entity.id
_entity.type
_entity.pdbx_description
1 polymer ?
#
loop_
_entity_poly.entity_id
_entity_poly.type
_entity_poly.pdbx_seq_one_letter_code
_entity_poly.pdbx_strand_id
1 'polypeptide(L)'
;MTFTSKTIMENYISKAADAFLTSRPYGIRLDFKHKGFVIFNHHMNLLGNGTPCNLDSLPLEICTLEDIPQTGERIIKNGDIMDIFFYDETSNPYTGYGVNLEKLKTYNKYIYPLALALNRTL
;
A
#
# COMPACT_ATOMS: atom_id res chain seq x y z
N MET A 1 9.14 -3.49 35.76
CA MET A 1 7.99 -2.78 35.18
C MET A 1 6.99 -3.82 34.72
N THR A 2 5.81 -3.89 35.35
CA THR A 2 4.73 -4.80 34.97
C THR A 2 3.83 -4.10 33.96
N PHE A 3 3.87 -4.54 32.69
CA PHE A 3 2.94 -4.04 31.68
C PHE A 3 1.55 -4.64 31.94
N THR A 4 0.51 -3.80 31.91
CA THR A 4 -0.87 -4.29 31.98
C THR A 4 -1.27 -4.95 30.65
N SER A 5 -2.24 -5.87 30.67
CA SER A 5 -2.75 -6.53 29.44
C SER A 5 -3.24 -5.51 28.40
N LYS A 6 -3.81 -4.39 28.86
CA LYS A 6 -4.24 -3.27 28.02
C LYS A 6 -3.06 -2.62 27.28
N THR A 7 -1.98 -2.28 27.99
CA THR A 7 -0.78 -1.66 27.41
C THR A 7 -0.08 -2.59 26.41
N ILE A 8 -0.14 -3.90 26.65
CA ILE A 8 0.41 -4.91 25.72
C ILE A 8 -0.39 -4.90 24.41
N MET A 9 -1.72 -4.92 24.47
CA MET A 9 -2.59 -4.90 23.29
C MET A 9 -2.44 -3.61 22.48
N GLU A 10 -2.37 -2.45 23.15
CA GLU A 10 -2.16 -1.16 22.50
C GLU A 10 -0.83 -1.14 21.71
N ASN A 11 0.24 -1.70 22.28
CA ASN A 11 1.54 -1.82 21.61
C ASN A 11 1.47 -2.76 20.39
N TYR A 12 0.76 -3.89 20.49
CA TYR A 12 0.58 -4.80 19.35
C TYR A 12 -0.21 -4.15 18.21
N ILE A 13 -1.26 -3.39 18.52
CA ILE A 13 -2.07 -2.69 17.53
C ILE A 13 -1.25 -1.59 16.86
N SER A 14 -0.48 -0.82 17.63
CA SER A 14 0.43 0.21 17.07
C SER A 14 1.44 -0.41 16.11
N LYS A 15 2.10 -1.50 16.50
CA LYS A 15 3.05 -2.20 15.63
C LYS A 15 2.39 -2.75 14.36
N ALA A 16 1.16 -3.25 14.46
CA ALA A 16 0.42 -3.73 13.30
C ALA A 16 0.03 -2.58 12.35
N ALA A 17 -0.34 -1.42 12.89
CA ALA A 17 -0.61 -0.21 12.11
C ALA A 17 0.66 0.28 11.40
N ASP A 18 1.78 0.37 12.12
CA ASP A 18 3.06 0.78 11.54
C ASP A 18 3.50 -0.19 10.43
N ALA A 19 3.38 -1.50 10.67
CA ALA A 19 3.68 -2.52 9.67
C ALA A 19 2.74 -2.42 8.45
N PHE A 20 1.46 -2.09 8.66
CA PHE A 20 0.52 -1.87 7.57
C PHE A 20 0.93 -0.68 6.70
N LEU A 21 1.22 0.47 7.33
CA LEU A 21 1.60 1.71 6.61
C LEU A 21 2.93 1.59 5.87
N THR A 22 3.88 0.83 6.42
CA THR A 22 5.24 0.71 5.87
C THR A 22 5.40 -0.46 4.91
N SER A 23 4.77 -1.61 5.19
CA SER A 23 5.07 -2.88 4.51
C SER A 23 3.96 -3.33 3.56
N ARG A 24 2.81 -2.67 3.55
CA ARG A 24 1.70 -3.00 2.66
C ARG A 24 1.56 -1.94 1.57
N PRO A 25 1.09 -2.32 0.36
CA PRO A 25 0.84 -1.37 -0.71
C PRO A 25 -0.11 -0.24 -0.28
N TYR A 26 0.37 0.99 -0.30
CA TYR A 26 -0.51 2.16 -0.33
C TYR A 26 -1.00 2.42 -1.76
N GLY A 27 -0.12 2.20 -2.72
CA GLY A 27 -0.45 2.32 -4.12
C GLY A 27 0.55 1.64 -5.05
N ILE A 28 0.24 1.73 -6.32
CA ILE A 28 1.10 1.33 -7.43
C ILE A 28 1.13 2.46 -8.45
N ARG A 29 2.33 2.76 -8.93
CA ARG A 29 2.57 3.67 -10.06
C ARG A 29 2.85 2.84 -11.29
N LEU A 30 2.15 3.14 -12.37
CA LEU A 30 2.39 2.57 -13.69
C LEU A 30 2.97 3.65 -14.59
N ASP A 31 4.10 3.34 -15.22
CA ASP A 31 4.80 4.20 -16.17
C ASP A 31 4.73 3.58 -17.56
N PHE A 32 3.80 4.06 -18.38
CA PHE A 32 3.54 3.55 -19.72
C PHE A 32 4.67 3.87 -20.70
N LYS A 33 5.41 4.95 -20.47
CA LYS A 33 6.55 5.35 -21.31
C LYS A 33 7.72 4.40 -21.12
N HIS A 34 8.03 4.05 -19.88
CA HIS A 34 9.14 3.16 -19.53
C HIS A 34 8.72 1.70 -19.38
N LYS A 35 7.43 1.38 -19.53
CA LYS A 35 6.86 0.02 -19.45
C LYS A 35 7.23 -0.68 -18.14
N GLY A 36 7.01 0.03 -17.04
CA GLY A 36 7.32 -0.48 -15.72
C GLY A 36 6.40 0.07 -14.66
N PHE A 37 6.45 -0.54 -13.49
CA PHE A 37 5.66 -0.14 -12.34
C PHE A 37 6.51 -0.04 -11.09
N VAL A 38 5.98 0.62 -10.06
CA VAL A 38 6.53 0.53 -8.71
C VAL A 38 5.39 0.47 -7.70
N ILE A 39 5.48 -0.45 -6.75
CA ILE A 39 4.59 -0.48 -5.59
C ILE A 39 5.21 0.36 -4.49
N PHE A 40 4.40 1.20 -3.88
CA PHE A 40 4.83 2.09 -2.80
C PHE A 40 3.92 2.00 -1.58
N ASN A 41 4.50 2.31 -0.42
CA ASN A 41 3.84 2.35 0.88
C ASN A 41 3.30 3.76 1.19
N HIS A 42 2.73 3.97 2.39
CA HIS A 42 2.10 5.25 2.76
C HIS A 42 3.10 6.42 2.77
N HIS A 43 4.39 6.13 2.98
CA HIS A 43 5.47 7.12 2.91
C HIS A 43 5.93 7.40 1.47
N MET A 44 5.23 6.90 0.46
CA MET A 44 5.59 7.06 -0.96
C MET A 44 6.99 6.50 -1.26
N ASN A 45 7.34 5.39 -0.60
CA ASN A 45 8.61 4.69 -0.76
C ASN A 45 8.37 3.19 -0.95
N LEU A 46 9.43 2.43 -1.21
CA LEU A 46 9.39 0.98 -1.31
C LEU A 46 8.81 0.34 -0.04
N LEU A 47 8.13 -0.79 -0.22
CA LEU A 47 7.59 -1.57 0.90
C LEU A 47 8.69 -1.90 1.91
N GLY A 48 8.39 -1.71 3.19
CA GLY A 48 9.30 -1.87 4.32
C GLY A 48 10.12 -0.63 4.68
N ASN A 49 10.14 0.42 3.84
CA ASN A 49 10.90 1.65 4.13
C ASN A 49 10.03 2.73 4.79
N GLY A 50 10.32 3.05 6.06
CA GLY A 50 9.60 4.09 6.81
C GLY A 50 9.99 5.53 6.46
N THR A 51 10.95 5.75 5.57
CA THR A 51 11.42 7.10 5.22
C THR A 51 10.61 7.65 4.03
N PRO A 52 10.05 8.87 4.11
CA PRO A 52 9.41 9.50 2.97
C PRO A 52 10.33 9.63 1.76
N CYS A 53 9.78 9.42 0.56
CA CYS A 53 10.52 9.53 -0.70
C CYS A 53 9.65 10.16 -1.80
N ASN A 54 10.30 10.57 -2.91
CA ASN A 54 9.60 10.96 -4.12
C ASN A 54 9.43 9.72 -5.01
N LEU A 55 8.20 9.41 -5.42
CA LEU A 55 7.90 8.30 -6.33
C LEU A 55 8.67 8.36 -7.66
N ASP A 56 8.96 9.55 -8.18
CA ASP A 56 9.71 9.73 -9.43
C ASP A 56 11.16 9.22 -9.33
N SER A 57 11.66 9.06 -8.11
CA SER A 57 13.02 8.58 -7.83
C SER A 57 13.11 7.08 -7.55
N LEU A 58 11.97 6.40 -7.44
CA LEU A 58 11.94 4.98 -7.14
C LEU A 58 12.26 4.13 -8.37
N PRO A 59 12.93 2.97 -8.20
CA PRO A 59 13.22 2.08 -9.31
C PRO A 59 11.93 1.45 -9.85
N LEU A 60 11.79 1.41 -11.18
CA LEU A 60 10.71 0.72 -11.86
C LEU A 60 11.04 -0.77 -12.05
N GLU A 61 10.07 -1.62 -11.75
CA GLU A 61 10.03 -3.02 -12.17
C GLU A 61 9.46 -3.09 -13.59
N ILE A 62 10.22 -3.62 -14.54
CA ILE A 62 9.78 -3.72 -15.95
C ILE A 62 8.74 -4.84 -16.09
N CYS A 63 7.60 -4.54 -16.70
CA CYS A 63 6.57 -5.55 -16.98
C CYS A 63 5.62 -5.12 -18.12
N THR A 64 4.79 -6.07 -18.55
CA THR A 64 3.61 -5.79 -19.37
C THR A 64 2.53 -5.15 -18.49
N LEU A 65 2.23 -3.88 -18.70
CA LEU A 65 1.32 -3.10 -17.82
C LEU A 65 -0.14 -3.46 -18.02
N GLU A 66 -0.48 -4.06 -19.15
CA GLU A 66 -1.83 -4.49 -19.51
C GLU A 66 -2.37 -5.58 -18.56
N ASP A 67 -1.47 -6.37 -17.96
CA ASP A 67 -1.83 -7.45 -17.04
C ASP A 67 -2.01 -6.97 -15.58
N ILE A 68 -1.57 -5.74 -15.28
CA ILE A 68 -1.71 -5.17 -13.94
C ILE A 68 -3.13 -4.64 -13.73
N PRO A 69 -3.83 -5.03 -12.63
CA PRO A 69 -5.14 -4.49 -12.30
C PRO A 69 -5.10 -2.96 -12.15
N GLN A 70 -5.85 -2.25 -12.99
CA GLN A 70 -5.93 -0.79 -13.00
C GLN A 70 -7.10 -0.27 -12.16
N THR A 71 -7.33 -0.88 -11.00
CA THR A 71 -8.41 -0.54 -10.08
C THR A 71 -7.85 -0.18 -8.71
N GLY A 72 -8.47 0.80 -8.07
CA GLY A 72 -8.11 1.26 -6.74
C GLY A 72 -9.21 2.15 -6.19
N GLU A 73 -8.96 2.71 -5.02
CA GLU A 73 -9.86 3.67 -4.39
C GLU A 73 -9.75 5.05 -5.05
N ARG A 74 -8.52 5.46 -5.40
CA ARG A 74 -8.24 6.70 -6.12
C ARG A 74 -7.24 6.44 -7.24
N ILE A 75 -7.50 7.00 -8.42
CA ILE A 75 -6.63 6.89 -9.58
C ILE A 75 -6.31 8.29 -10.08
N ILE A 76 -5.02 8.59 -10.24
CA ILE A 76 -4.51 9.86 -10.77
C ILE A 76 -3.76 9.56 -12.06
N LYS A 77 -4.10 10.26 -13.15
CA LYS A 77 -3.44 10.12 -14.44
C LYS A 77 -2.75 11.43 -14.80
N ASN A 78 -1.47 11.36 -15.14
CA ASN A 78 -0.68 12.49 -15.61
C ASN A 78 0.23 12.06 -16.77
N GLY A 79 -0.21 12.30 -18.00
CA GLY A 79 0.48 11.82 -19.19
C GLY A 79 0.61 10.30 -19.21
N ASP A 80 1.85 9.81 -19.32
CA ASP A 80 2.20 8.38 -19.32
C ASP A 80 2.30 7.77 -17.91
N ILE A 81 1.99 8.53 -16.86
CA ILE A 81 1.98 8.05 -15.47
C ILE A 81 0.55 7.85 -14.99
N MET A 82 0.31 6.70 -14.36
CA MET A 82 -0.92 6.43 -13.63
C MET A 82 -0.60 5.94 -12.20
N ASP A 83 -1.01 6.73 -11.23
CA ASP A 83 -0.90 6.40 -9.82
C ASP A 83 -2.24 5.88 -9.31
N ILE A 84 -2.24 4.67 -8.74
CA ILE A 84 -3.40 4.00 -8.18
C ILE A 84 -3.17 3.85 -6.69
N PHE A 85 -4.09 4.39 -5.88
CA PHE A 85 -4.07 4.32 -4.43
C PHE A 85 -5.17 3.36 -3.95
N PHE A 86 -4.85 2.51 -2.98
CA PHE A 86 -5.74 1.44 -2.49
C PHE A 86 -6.52 1.81 -1.23
N TYR A 87 -6.15 2.90 -0.58
CA TYR A 87 -6.86 3.51 0.54
C TYR A 87 -6.47 4.99 0.67
N ASP A 88 -7.14 5.71 1.55
CA ASP A 88 -6.82 7.07 1.98
C ASP A 88 -6.94 7.19 3.51
N GLU A 89 -6.85 8.40 4.05
CA GLU A 89 -6.95 8.65 5.49
C GLU A 89 -8.30 8.23 6.09
N THR A 90 -9.36 8.16 5.30
CA THR A 90 -10.70 7.77 5.73
C THR A 90 -10.99 6.28 5.55
N SER A 91 -10.34 5.61 4.61
CA SER A 91 -10.51 4.17 4.33
C SER A 91 -9.35 3.30 4.84
N ASN A 92 -8.31 3.90 5.42
CA ASN A 92 -7.25 3.16 6.10
C ASN A 92 -7.84 2.27 7.21
N PRO A 93 -7.57 0.94 7.21
CA PRO A 93 -8.10 0.00 8.21
C PRO A 93 -7.65 0.26 9.65
N TYR A 94 -6.55 0.99 9.85
CA TYR A 94 -5.95 1.26 11.15
C TYR A 94 -6.24 2.68 11.67
N THR A 95 -7.24 3.38 11.12
CA THR A 95 -7.68 4.68 11.63
C THR A 95 -8.35 4.51 13.01
N GLY A 96 -7.65 4.85 14.10
CA GLY A 96 -8.21 4.84 15.46
C GLY A 96 -7.57 3.82 16.40
N TYR A 97 -8.31 3.35 17.41
CA TYR A 97 -7.81 2.48 18.48
C TYR A 97 -7.76 0.97 18.14
N GLY A 98 -7.94 0.60 16.86
CA GLY A 98 -8.00 -0.80 16.45
C GLY A 98 -8.12 -0.98 14.94
N VAL A 99 -8.25 -2.25 14.52
CA VAL A 99 -8.41 -2.61 13.10
C VAL A 99 -9.89 -2.63 12.71
N ASN A 100 -10.22 -1.95 11.61
CA ASN A 100 -11.53 -2.02 10.98
C ASN A 100 -11.52 -3.11 9.89
N LEU A 101 -12.22 -4.22 10.16
CA LEU A 101 -12.21 -5.39 9.28
C LEU A 101 -12.91 -5.16 7.93
N GLU A 102 -13.91 -4.29 7.86
CA GLU A 102 -14.60 -3.99 6.59
C GLU A 102 -13.74 -3.13 5.67
N LYS A 103 -13.00 -2.16 6.24
CA LYS A 103 -11.99 -1.40 5.51
C LYS A 103 -10.86 -2.32 5.03
N LEU A 104 -10.37 -3.21 5.90
CA LEU A 104 -9.33 -4.18 5.54
C LEU A 104 -9.80 -5.13 4.42
N LYS A 105 -11.04 -5.61 4.49
CA LYS A 105 -11.65 -6.44 3.45
C LYS A 105 -11.76 -5.68 2.13
N THR A 106 -12.10 -4.40 2.17
CA THR A 106 -12.19 -3.55 0.97
C THR A 106 -10.82 -3.35 0.35
N TYR A 107 -9.83 -2.97 1.15
CA TYR A 107 -8.43 -2.89 0.74
C TYR A 107 -7.95 -4.19 0.07
N ASN A 108 -8.21 -5.34 0.71
CA ASN A 108 -7.79 -6.64 0.20
C ASN A 108 -8.43 -7.02 -1.15
N LYS A 109 -9.59 -6.45 -1.53
CA LYS A 109 -10.16 -6.66 -2.88
C LYS A 109 -9.24 -6.15 -3.99
N TYR A 110 -8.41 -5.15 -3.71
CA TYR A 110 -7.41 -4.63 -4.66
C TYR A 110 -6.11 -5.42 -4.59
N ILE A 111 -5.68 -5.81 -3.38
CA ILE A 111 -4.38 -6.47 -3.19
C ILE A 111 -4.36 -7.90 -3.72
N TYR A 112 -5.42 -8.68 -3.55
CA TYR A 112 -5.40 -10.08 -4.01
C TYR A 112 -5.20 -10.21 -5.53
N PRO A 113 -5.96 -9.50 -6.40
CA PRO A 113 -5.71 -9.53 -7.84
C PRO A 113 -4.32 -9.02 -8.21
N LEU A 114 -3.82 -7.97 -7.53
CA LEU A 114 -2.49 -7.43 -7.80
C LEU A 114 -1.39 -8.43 -7.45
N ALA A 115 -1.47 -9.06 -6.27
CA ALA A 115 -0.54 -10.10 -5.84
C ALA A 115 -0.51 -11.28 -6.81
N LEU A 116 -1.68 -11.67 -7.34
CA LEU A 116 -1.80 -12.72 -8.34
C LEU A 116 -1.15 -12.31 -9.67
N ALA A 117 -1.43 -11.10 -10.17
CA ALA A 117 -0.86 -10.59 -11.40
C ALA A 117 0.67 -10.48 -11.35
N LEU A 118 1.21 -10.12 -10.18
CA LEU A 118 2.65 -9.99 -9.95
C LEU A 118 3.32 -11.28 -9.45
N ASN A 119 2.54 -12.35 -9.24
CA ASN A 119 2.99 -13.63 -8.71
C ASN A 119 3.85 -13.53 -7.43
N ARG A 120 3.44 -12.68 -6.48
CA ARG A 120 4.16 -12.48 -5.20
C ARG A 120 3.24 -12.08 -4.05
N THR A 121 3.71 -12.29 -2.82
CA THR A 121 2.99 -11.86 -1.61
C THR A 121 3.11 -10.35 -1.42
N LEU A 122 1.99 -9.70 -1.12
CA LEU A 122 1.85 -8.26 -0.83
C LEU A 122 1.07 -8.06 0.46
#